data_AF-A0A2N6K0R9-F1
#
_entry.id   AF-A0A2N6K0R9-F1
#
_cell.length_a   1.000
_cell.length_b   1.000
_cell.length_c   1.000
_cell.angle_alpha   90.00
_cell.angle_beta   90.00
_cell.angle_gamma   90.00
#
_symmetry.space_group_name_H-M   'P 1'
#
loop_
_entity.id
_entity.type
_entity.pdbx_description
1 polymer ?
#
loop_
_entity_poly.entity_id
_entity_poly.type
_entity_poly.pdbx_seq_one_letter_code
_entity_poly.pdbx_strand_id
1 'polypeptide(L)'
;MKSQILAIVTFTATITFHQTVLAANSEHIRQLLATKQCQNCDLSGAGLVMADLSKANLQGANLSGANLSRANLSGANLAGADLSGASLFGVNLSGTKLTGAILMGADLRSTYLVNADLTGVNLNGANLQGAYGIPLQIAKPEEFYAWGVAEAQKGNQKRALEYFNQAIALKSDYAGAYLARAVARYQLFDRQGAFQDAQAAEKLFTNQNDGDGIQTAQAFIKQLQTPQTAQLDPGKPSFMDFFGSVTSLLLQFLPF
;
A
#
# COMPACT_ATOMS: atom_id res chain seq x y z
N MET A 1 39.57 78.12 -2.32
CA MET A 1 38.60 77.33 -1.52
C MET A 1 37.28 77.21 -2.29
N LYS A 2 37.05 76.10 -2.99
CA LYS A 2 35.70 75.63 -3.36
C LYS A 2 35.75 74.10 -3.40
N SER A 3 35.08 73.48 -2.42
CA SER A 3 35.09 72.04 -2.15
C SER A 3 34.11 71.33 -3.09
N GLN A 4 34.53 70.24 -3.74
CA GLN A 4 33.63 69.35 -4.48
C GLN A 4 33.14 68.25 -3.54
N ILE A 5 31.81 68.15 -3.36
CA ILE A 5 31.18 67.11 -2.56
C ILE A 5 30.86 65.93 -3.49
N LEU A 6 31.55 64.81 -3.32
CA LEU A 6 31.18 63.53 -3.94
C LEU A 6 29.99 62.95 -3.17
N ALA A 7 28.82 62.91 -3.79
CA ALA A 7 27.67 62.15 -3.30
C ALA A 7 27.79 60.70 -3.79
N ILE A 8 28.09 59.78 -2.87
CA ILE A 8 28.09 58.34 -3.14
C ILE A 8 26.63 57.87 -3.10
N VAL A 9 26.10 57.49 -4.27
CA VAL A 9 24.77 56.88 -4.39
C VAL A 9 24.94 55.37 -4.20
N THR A 10 24.56 54.85 -3.04
CA THR A 10 24.47 53.42 -2.78
C THR A 10 23.20 52.85 -3.42
N PHE A 11 23.38 52.08 -4.49
CA PHE A 11 22.30 51.33 -5.15
C PHE A 11 22.05 50.04 -4.36
N THR A 12 20.98 49.99 -3.57
CA THR A 12 20.56 48.77 -2.89
C THR A 12 19.70 47.93 -3.84
N ALA A 13 20.30 46.88 -4.40
CA ALA A 13 19.55 45.91 -5.20
C ALA A 13 18.82 44.94 -4.25
N THR A 14 17.52 45.16 -4.04
CA THR A 14 16.65 44.18 -3.39
C THR A 14 16.36 43.05 -4.38
N ILE A 15 17.13 41.97 -4.32
CA ILE A 15 16.82 40.73 -5.03
C ILE A 15 15.66 40.06 -4.28
N THR A 16 14.44 40.25 -4.78
CA THR A 16 13.27 39.51 -4.30
C THR A 16 13.25 38.16 -5.00
N PHE A 17 13.69 37.11 -4.30
CA PHE A 17 13.44 35.73 -4.73
C PHE A 17 11.92 35.47 -4.65
N HIS A 18 11.22 35.65 -5.77
CA HIS A 18 9.86 35.15 -5.93
C HIS A 18 9.97 33.66 -6.22
N GLN A 19 10.05 32.82 -5.18
CA GLN A 19 9.52 31.48 -5.34
C GLN A 19 8.00 31.64 -5.38
N THR A 20 7.44 31.72 -6.59
CA THR A 20 6.01 31.52 -6.76
C THR A 20 5.73 30.08 -6.37
N VAL A 21 5.36 29.86 -5.11
CA VAL A 21 4.49 28.74 -4.78
C VAL A 21 3.25 29.00 -5.63
N LEU A 22 3.12 28.30 -6.76
CA LEU A 22 1.95 28.43 -7.62
C LEU A 22 0.76 28.01 -6.77
N ALA A 23 -0.02 28.99 -6.33
CA ALA A 23 -1.27 28.73 -5.64
C ALA A 23 -2.15 27.92 -6.58
N ALA A 24 -2.71 26.82 -6.08
CA ALA A 24 -3.56 25.93 -6.88
C ALA A 24 -4.67 26.71 -7.58
N ASN A 25 -5.03 26.31 -8.81
CA ASN A 25 -5.99 27.02 -9.64
C ASN A 25 -7.39 27.05 -8.98
N SER A 26 -7.73 28.19 -8.39
CA SER A 26 -8.98 28.35 -7.63
C SER A 26 -10.24 28.25 -8.48
N GLU A 27 -10.17 28.56 -9.78
CA GLU A 27 -11.29 28.44 -10.70
C GLU A 27 -11.60 26.98 -10.98
N HIS A 28 -10.60 26.18 -11.33
CA HIS A 28 -10.76 24.74 -11.54
C HIS A 28 -11.17 24.00 -10.26
N ILE A 29 -10.63 24.39 -9.10
CA ILE A 29 -11.07 23.82 -7.81
C ILE A 29 -12.55 24.10 -7.60
N ARG A 30 -13.01 25.34 -7.79
CA ARG A 30 -14.43 25.69 -7.65
C ARG A 30 -15.30 24.92 -8.65
N GLN A 31 -14.86 24.83 -9.90
CA GLN A 31 -15.56 24.07 -10.94
C GLN A 31 -15.70 22.59 -10.54
N LEU A 32 -14.61 21.94 -10.13
CA LEU A 32 -14.62 20.55 -9.69
C LEU A 32 -15.58 20.35 -8.51
N LEU A 33 -15.46 21.18 -7.48
CA LEU A 33 -16.25 21.00 -6.26
C LEU A 33 -17.74 21.23 -6.51
N ALA A 34 -18.09 22.21 -7.35
CA ALA A 34 -19.48 22.54 -7.68
C ALA A 34 -20.13 21.56 -8.67
N THR A 35 -19.38 21.11 -9.67
CA THR A 35 -19.97 20.40 -10.84
C THR A 35 -19.55 18.95 -10.97
N LYS A 36 -18.47 18.54 -10.29
CA LYS A 36 -17.79 17.25 -10.49
C LYS A 36 -17.26 17.06 -11.93
N GLN A 37 -17.19 18.10 -12.75
CA GLN A 37 -16.62 18.06 -14.11
C GLN A 37 -15.35 18.90 -14.15
N CYS A 38 -14.21 18.26 -14.44
CA CYS A 38 -12.93 18.94 -14.55
C CYS A 38 -11.96 18.18 -15.48
N GLN A 39 -12.42 17.83 -16.68
CA GLN A 39 -11.56 17.22 -17.68
C GLN A 39 -10.44 18.18 -18.09
N ASN A 40 -9.21 17.68 -18.12
CA ASN A 40 -8.00 18.46 -18.44
C ASN A 40 -7.78 19.69 -17.55
N CYS A 41 -8.43 19.77 -16.39
CA CYS A 41 -8.18 20.85 -15.45
C CYS A 41 -6.76 20.78 -14.88
N ASP A 42 -6.17 21.95 -14.67
CA ASP A 42 -5.04 22.10 -13.76
C ASP A 42 -5.53 22.18 -12.31
N LEU A 43 -5.24 21.13 -11.56
CA LEU A 43 -5.50 20.96 -10.13
C LEU A 43 -4.17 20.62 -9.40
N SER A 44 -3.03 20.97 -10.00
CA SER A 44 -1.72 20.73 -9.41
C SER A 44 -1.59 21.42 -8.04
N GLY A 45 -1.06 20.70 -7.07
CA GLY A 45 -0.94 21.17 -5.68
C GLY A 45 -2.28 21.46 -4.96
N ALA A 46 -3.43 21.08 -5.53
CA ALA A 46 -4.73 21.39 -4.93
C ALA A 46 -4.91 20.71 -3.56
N GLY A 47 -5.45 21.46 -2.59
CA GLY A 47 -5.89 20.93 -1.30
C GLY A 47 -7.32 20.42 -1.38
N LEU A 48 -7.48 19.10 -1.53
CA LEU A 48 -8.76 18.41 -1.71
C LEU A 48 -8.99 17.33 -0.63
N VAL A 49 -8.40 17.55 0.55
CA VAL A 49 -8.51 16.64 1.71
C VAL A 49 -9.98 16.43 2.07
N MET A 50 -10.39 15.16 2.22
CA MET A 50 -11.76 14.75 2.53
C MET A 50 -12.83 15.24 1.54
N ALA A 51 -12.46 15.75 0.37
CA ALA A 51 -13.44 16.18 -0.62
C ALA A 51 -14.27 15.00 -1.12
N ASP A 52 -15.59 15.20 -1.24
CA ASP A 52 -16.41 14.27 -2.01
C ASP A 52 -16.24 14.56 -3.49
N LEU A 53 -15.54 13.68 -4.20
CA LEU A 53 -15.30 13.71 -5.64
C LEU A 53 -15.84 12.43 -6.29
N SER A 54 -16.81 11.78 -5.65
CA SER A 54 -17.41 10.56 -6.19
C SER A 54 -18.03 10.83 -7.55
N LYS A 55 -17.80 9.90 -8.49
CA LYS A 55 -18.24 9.98 -9.89
C LYS A 55 -17.77 11.23 -10.65
N ALA A 56 -16.77 11.96 -10.13
CA ALA A 56 -16.23 13.11 -10.83
C ALA A 56 -15.55 12.71 -12.14
N ASN A 57 -15.65 13.58 -13.14
CA ASN A 57 -14.95 13.45 -14.39
C ASN A 57 -13.67 14.29 -14.35
N LEU A 58 -12.55 13.62 -14.08
CA LEU A 58 -11.21 14.16 -13.97
C LEU A 58 -10.29 13.62 -15.08
N GLN A 59 -10.88 13.22 -16.21
CA GLN A 59 -10.15 12.68 -17.34
C GLN A 59 -9.07 13.67 -17.79
N GLY A 60 -7.81 13.22 -17.87
CA GLY A 60 -6.67 14.04 -18.27
C GLY A 60 -6.32 15.20 -17.32
N ALA A 61 -6.93 15.29 -16.13
CA ALA A 61 -6.64 16.36 -15.19
C ALA A 61 -5.20 16.25 -14.65
N ASN A 62 -4.56 17.39 -14.43
CA ASN A 62 -3.29 17.48 -13.72
C ASN A 62 -3.57 17.62 -12.21
N LEU A 63 -3.32 16.57 -11.44
CA LEU A 63 -3.41 16.47 -9.98
C LEU A 63 -2.03 16.27 -9.34
N SER A 64 -0.95 16.60 -10.07
CA SER A 64 0.41 16.44 -9.56
C SER A 64 0.61 17.21 -8.24
N GLY A 65 1.15 16.54 -7.23
CA GLY A 65 1.34 17.08 -5.88
C GLY A 65 0.06 17.45 -5.13
N ALA A 66 -1.14 17.14 -5.64
CA ALA A 66 -2.38 17.44 -4.95
C ALA A 66 -2.51 16.64 -3.64
N ASN A 67 -3.11 17.24 -2.63
CA ASN A 67 -3.44 16.55 -1.39
C ASN A 67 -4.91 16.12 -1.42
N LEU A 68 -5.14 14.85 -1.73
CA LEU A 68 -6.44 14.21 -1.81
C LEU A 68 -6.71 13.32 -0.57
N SER A 69 -5.91 13.41 0.49
CA SER A 69 -6.00 12.53 1.65
C SER A 69 -7.45 12.35 2.12
N ARG A 70 -7.90 11.09 2.23
CA ARG A 70 -9.25 10.68 2.66
C ARG A 70 -10.39 11.21 1.80
N ALA A 71 -10.13 11.72 0.59
CA ALA A 71 -11.18 12.07 -0.37
C ALA A 71 -11.97 10.82 -0.80
N ASN A 72 -13.20 11.04 -1.24
CA ASN A 72 -14.01 10.03 -1.89
C ASN A 72 -13.92 10.20 -3.40
N LEU A 73 -13.24 9.31 -4.11
CA LEU A 73 -13.13 9.28 -5.58
C LEU A 73 -13.87 8.06 -6.18
N SER A 74 -14.75 7.43 -5.40
CA SER A 74 -15.45 6.22 -5.85
C SER A 74 -16.22 6.47 -7.15
N GLY A 75 -16.00 5.58 -8.13
CA GLY A 75 -16.61 5.68 -9.46
C GLY A 75 -16.16 6.86 -10.32
N ALA A 76 -15.15 7.64 -9.89
CA ALA A 76 -14.63 8.75 -10.68
C ALA A 76 -13.92 8.27 -11.96
N ASN A 77 -13.86 9.14 -12.96
CA ASN A 77 -13.07 8.93 -14.17
C ASN A 77 -11.77 9.74 -14.10
N LEU A 78 -10.65 9.07 -13.87
CA LEU A 78 -9.28 9.61 -13.82
C LEU A 78 -8.44 9.09 -15.01
N ALA A 79 -9.06 8.64 -16.09
CA ALA A 79 -8.33 8.12 -17.24
C ALA A 79 -7.34 9.18 -17.77
N GLY A 80 -6.08 8.79 -17.89
CA GLY A 80 -4.98 9.67 -18.32
C GLY A 80 -4.65 10.83 -17.38
N ALA A 81 -5.17 10.88 -16.15
CA ALA A 81 -4.84 11.93 -15.20
C ALA A 81 -3.39 11.79 -14.67
N ASP A 82 -2.75 12.92 -14.39
CA ASP A 82 -1.44 12.96 -13.74
C ASP A 82 -1.61 13.18 -12.24
N LEU A 83 -1.31 12.18 -11.42
CA LEU A 83 -1.32 12.20 -9.95
C LEU A 83 0.11 12.05 -9.38
N SER A 84 1.14 12.42 -10.15
CA SER A 84 2.53 12.29 -9.73
C SER A 84 2.77 13.03 -8.40
N GLY A 85 3.32 12.32 -7.42
CA GLY A 85 3.59 12.86 -6.08
C GLY A 85 2.34 13.26 -5.27
N ALA A 86 1.13 12.91 -5.72
CA ALA A 86 -0.09 13.23 -4.98
C ALA A 86 -0.18 12.44 -3.67
N SER A 87 -0.78 13.07 -2.64
CA SER A 87 -1.11 12.40 -1.39
C SER A 87 -2.51 11.79 -1.49
N LEU A 88 -2.58 10.47 -1.64
CA LEU A 88 -3.82 9.68 -1.75
C LEU A 88 -4.09 8.86 -0.49
N PHE A 89 -3.49 9.21 0.65
CA PHE A 89 -3.63 8.44 1.88
C PHE A 89 -5.11 8.25 2.25
N GLY A 90 -5.54 6.99 2.39
CA GLY A 90 -6.90 6.67 2.83
C GLY A 90 -8.01 7.02 1.82
N VAL A 91 -7.69 7.32 0.57
CA VAL A 91 -8.68 7.67 -0.47
C VAL A 91 -9.52 6.45 -0.84
N ASN A 92 -10.82 6.68 -1.04
CA ASN A 92 -11.70 5.69 -1.66
C ASN A 92 -11.62 5.80 -3.20
N LEU A 93 -10.91 4.87 -3.83
CA LEU A 93 -10.79 4.72 -5.30
C LEU A 93 -11.63 3.53 -5.82
N SER A 94 -12.64 3.10 -5.06
CA SER A 94 -13.43 1.93 -5.46
C SER A 94 -14.22 2.21 -6.74
N GLY A 95 -14.10 1.32 -7.74
CA GLY A 95 -14.76 1.47 -9.04
C GLY A 95 -14.24 2.62 -9.91
N THR A 96 -13.12 3.24 -9.54
CA THR A 96 -12.54 4.36 -10.28
C THR A 96 -11.87 3.89 -11.56
N LYS A 97 -12.00 4.67 -12.64
CA LYS A 97 -11.27 4.42 -13.90
C LYS A 97 -9.95 5.16 -13.86
N LEU A 98 -8.83 4.46 -13.77
CA LEU A 98 -7.48 5.01 -13.74
C LEU A 98 -6.68 4.63 -15.00
N THR A 99 -7.35 4.18 -16.06
CA THR A 99 -6.70 3.72 -17.30
C THR A 99 -5.66 4.75 -17.80
N GLY A 100 -4.40 4.34 -17.89
CA GLY A 100 -3.29 5.19 -18.33
C GLY A 100 -2.92 6.36 -17.40
N ALA A 101 -3.43 6.40 -16.17
CA ALA A 101 -3.08 7.44 -15.20
C ALA A 101 -1.63 7.31 -14.71
N ILE A 102 -1.03 8.43 -14.33
CA ILE A 102 0.35 8.49 -13.81
C ILE A 102 0.27 8.67 -12.29
N LEU A 103 0.75 7.71 -11.51
CA LEU A 103 0.79 7.73 -10.05
C LEU A 103 2.23 7.62 -9.52
N MET A 104 3.20 8.15 -10.28
CA MET A 104 4.60 8.08 -9.92
C MET A 104 4.85 8.77 -8.58
N GLY A 105 5.48 8.07 -7.63
CA GLY A 105 5.76 8.61 -6.29
C GLY A 105 4.52 8.95 -5.46
N ALA A 106 3.31 8.54 -5.87
CA ALA A 106 2.10 8.85 -5.14
C ALA A 106 1.98 8.03 -3.84
N ASP A 107 1.40 8.63 -2.81
CA ASP A 107 1.14 7.96 -1.54
C ASP A 107 -0.27 7.33 -1.54
N LEU A 108 -0.36 6.05 -1.91
CA LEU A 108 -1.60 5.26 -1.94
C LEU A 108 -1.84 4.45 -0.66
N ARG A 109 -1.15 4.76 0.43
CA ARG A 109 -1.29 4.00 1.67
C ARG A 109 -2.74 4.01 2.15
N SER A 110 -3.22 2.84 2.58
CA SER A 110 -4.58 2.66 3.10
C SER A 110 -5.73 3.06 2.14
N THR A 111 -5.48 3.11 0.84
CA THR A 111 -6.52 3.37 -0.16
C THR A 111 -7.46 2.17 -0.36
N TYR A 112 -8.63 2.41 -0.93
CA TYR A 112 -9.58 1.35 -1.32
C TYR A 112 -9.65 1.29 -2.86
N LEU A 113 -9.20 0.19 -3.46
CA LEU A 113 -9.07 -0.02 -4.91
C LEU A 113 -10.03 -1.07 -5.46
N VAL A 114 -11.04 -1.48 -4.67
CA VAL A 114 -12.00 -2.52 -5.08
C VAL A 114 -12.65 -2.14 -6.40
N ASN A 115 -12.55 -3.02 -7.41
CA ASN A 115 -13.07 -2.79 -8.77
C ASN A 115 -12.48 -1.58 -9.50
N ALA A 116 -11.34 -1.03 -9.07
CA ALA A 116 -10.66 0.03 -9.81
C ALA A 116 -10.00 -0.54 -11.09
N ASP A 117 -10.11 0.18 -12.20
CA ASP A 117 -9.41 -0.17 -13.44
C ASP A 117 -8.04 0.53 -13.47
N LEU A 118 -6.98 -0.25 -13.23
CA LEU A 118 -5.60 0.21 -13.22
C LEU A 118 -4.83 -0.15 -14.50
N THR A 119 -5.53 -0.43 -15.60
CA THR A 119 -4.90 -0.82 -16.87
C THR A 119 -3.95 0.28 -17.37
N GLY A 120 -2.68 -0.06 -17.57
CA GLY A 120 -1.67 0.88 -18.07
C GLY A 120 -1.26 1.98 -17.09
N VAL A 121 -1.59 1.86 -15.80
CA VAL A 121 -1.17 2.83 -14.79
C VAL A 121 0.34 2.76 -14.55
N ASN A 122 0.99 3.92 -14.41
CA ASN A 122 2.37 4.01 -13.96
C ASN A 122 2.45 4.21 -12.44
N LEU A 123 2.86 3.17 -11.71
CA LEU A 123 3.03 3.16 -10.23
C LEU A 123 4.49 3.28 -9.78
N ASN A 124 5.42 3.72 -10.64
CA ASN A 124 6.84 3.77 -10.25
C ASN A 124 7.05 4.63 -8.99
N GLY A 125 7.59 4.03 -7.93
CA GLY A 125 7.82 4.69 -6.64
C GLY A 125 6.57 4.95 -5.80
N ALA A 126 5.40 4.46 -6.23
CA ALA A 126 4.16 4.60 -5.49
C ALA A 126 4.15 3.72 -4.22
N ASN A 127 3.54 4.21 -3.14
CA ASN A 127 3.44 3.45 -1.89
C ASN A 127 2.02 2.89 -1.69
N LEU A 128 1.86 1.57 -1.83
CA LEU A 128 0.58 0.86 -1.69
C LEU A 128 0.38 0.21 -0.31
N GLN A 129 1.24 0.49 0.68
CA GLN A 129 1.17 -0.20 1.97
C GLN A 129 -0.21 -0.03 2.63
N GLY A 130 -0.87 -1.14 2.92
CA GLY A 130 -2.18 -1.16 3.56
C GLY A 130 -3.35 -0.85 2.63
N ALA A 131 -3.12 -0.66 1.33
CA ALA A 131 -4.19 -0.51 0.34
C ALA A 131 -5.03 -1.79 0.24
N TYR A 132 -6.33 -1.63 0.00
CA TYR A 132 -7.31 -2.69 0.01
C TYR A 132 -7.84 -2.95 -1.40
N GLY A 133 -8.03 -4.22 -1.78
CA GLY A 133 -8.59 -4.57 -3.08
C GLY A 133 -7.65 -4.29 -4.26
N ILE A 134 -6.34 -4.35 -4.04
CA ILE A 134 -5.31 -4.18 -5.07
C ILE A 134 -5.52 -5.22 -6.20
N PRO A 135 -5.68 -4.83 -7.47
CA PRO A 135 -5.73 -5.79 -8.59
C PRO A 135 -4.44 -6.61 -8.73
N LEU A 136 -4.55 -7.89 -9.08
CA LEU A 136 -3.39 -8.81 -9.13
C LEU A 136 -2.30 -8.37 -10.12
N GLN A 137 -2.68 -7.66 -11.18
CA GLN A 137 -1.78 -7.28 -12.26
C GLN A 137 -0.83 -6.11 -11.93
N ILE A 138 -0.99 -5.44 -10.78
CA ILE A 138 -0.21 -4.24 -10.45
C ILE A 138 0.91 -4.45 -9.43
N ALA A 139 1.05 -5.65 -8.85
CA ALA A 139 2.11 -5.96 -7.90
C ALA A 139 2.57 -7.42 -8.05
N LYS A 140 3.82 -7.67 -7.66
CA LYS A 140 4.43 -9.00 -7.67
C LYS A 140 3.98 -9.84 -6.46
N PRO A 141 4.02 -11.18 -6.56
CA PRO A 141 3.70 -12.05 -5.41
C PRO A 141 4.54 -11.73 -4.17
N GLU A 142 5.82 -11.38 -4.34
CA GLU A 142 6.72 -11.01 -3.26
C GLU A 142 6.31 -9.71 -2.54
N GLU A 143 5.76 -8.74 -3.28
CA GLU A 143 5.26 -7.47 -2.71
C GLU A 143 3.99 -7.73 -1.89
N PHE A 144 3.07 -8.53 -2.43
CA PHE A 144 1.90 -8.98 -1.68
C PHE A 144 2.30 -9.73 -0.41
N TYR A 145 3.25 -10.65 -0.49
CA TYR A 145 3.76 -11.35 0.69
C TYR A 145 4.31 -10.37 1.74
N ALA A 146 5.15 -9.41 1.32
CA ALA A 146 5.73 -8.41 2.21
C ALA A 146 4.66 -7.53 2.89
N TRP A 147 3.64 -7.07 2.15
CA TRP A 147 2.52 -6.34 2.73
C TRP A 147 1.70 -7.20 3.69
N GLY A 148 1.51 -8.49 3.38
CA GLY A 148 0.89 -9.47 4.26
C GLY A 148 1.61 -9.57 5.60
N VAL A 149 2.93 -9.74 5.57
CA VAL A 149 3.76 -9.78 6.78
C VAL A 149 3.66 -8.47 7.57
N ALA A 150 3.73 -7.32 6.89
CA ALA A 150 3.63 -6.02 7.53
C ALA A 150 2.27 -5.78 8.22
N GLU A 151 1.16 -6.26 7.66
CA GLU A 151 -0.15 -6.19 8.30
C GLU A 151 -0.30 -7.20 9.43
N ALA A 152 0.23 -8.41 9.29
CA ALA A 152 0.24 -9.41 10.36
C ALA A 152 1.00 -8.91 11.60
N GLN A 153 2.12 -8.21 11.41
CA GLN A 153 2.89 -7.57 12.48
C GLN A 153 2.09 -6.49 13.23
N LYS A 154 1.20 -5.78 12.53
CA LYS A 154 0.28 -4.80 13.14
C LYS A 154 -0.93 -5.46 13.82
N GLY A 155 -1.02 -6.79 13.81
CA GLY A 155 -2.17 -7.54 14.31
C GLY A 155 -3.37 -7.57 13.35
N ASN A 156 -3.23 -7.04 12.12
CA ASN A 156 -4.31 -6.96 11.15
C ASN A 156 -4.40 -8.24 10.30
N GLN A 157 -4.77 -9.35 10.95
CA GLN A 157 -4.74 -10.68 10.33
C GLN A 157 -5.69 -10.84 9.15
N LYS A 158 -6.84 -10.14 9.16
CA LYS A 158 -7.77 -10.18 8.03
C LYS A 158 -7.14 -9.61 6.77
N ARG A 159 -6.45 -8.47 6.88
CA ARG A 159 -5.77 -7.85 5.73
C ARG A 159 -4.52 -8.62 5.32
N ALA A 160 -3.78 -9.17 6.29
CA ALA A 160 -2.66 -10.05 6.00
C ALA A 160 -3.09 -11.26 5.15
N LEU A 161 -4.21 -11.90 5.53
CA LEU A 161 -4.76 -13.05 4.81
C LEU A 161 -5.14 -12.73 3.37
N GLU A 162 -5.69 -11.55 3.10
CA GLU A 162 -6.00 -11.10 1.73
C GLU A 162 -4.74 -10.96 0.89
N TYR A 163 -3.70 -10.32 1.43
CA TYR A 163 -2.43 -10.21 0.74
C TYR A 163 -1.76 -11.56 0.48
N PHE A 164 -1.77 -12.48 1.45
CA PHE A 164 -1.24 -13.82 1.24
C PHE A 164 -2.03 -14.60 0.19
N ASN A 165 -3.36 -14.41 0.11
CA ASN A 165 -4.17 -14.99 -0.96
C ASN A 165 -3.74 -14.48 -2.34
N GLN A 166 -3.46 -13.19 -2.47
CA GLN A 166 -3.00 -12.59 -3.72
C GLN A 166 -1.61 -13.08 -4.12
N ALA A 167 -0.69 -13.19 -3.15
CA ALA A 167 0.63 -13.76 -3.38
C ALA A 167 0.54 -15.20 -3.91
N ILE A 168 -0.30 -16.04 -3.28
CA ILE A 168 -0.51 -17.44 -3.68
C ILE A 168 -1.22 -17.54 -5.04
N ALA A 169 -2.15 -16.64 -5.34
CA ALA A 169 -2.83 -16.61 -6.63
C ALA A 169 -1.88 -16.32 -7.79
N LEU A 170 -0.86 -15.47 -7.57
CA LEU A 170 0.17 -15.15 -8.55
C LEU A 170 1.30 -16.19 -8.61
N LYS A 171 1.59 -16.85 -7.48
CA LYS A 171 2.65 -17.86 -7.34
C LYS A 171 2.13 -19.04 -6.53
N SER A 172 1.59 -20.03 -7.24
CA SER A 172 0.91 -21.18 -6.62
C SER A 172 1.83 -22.08 -5.78
N ASP A 173 3.14 -22.02 -6.01
CA ASP A 173 4.19 -22.76 -5.29
C ASP A 173 4.88 -21.92 -4.20
N TYR A 174 4.28 -20.80 -3.78
CA TYR A 174 4.86 -19.92 -2.75
C TYR A 174 4.71 -20.50 -1.33
N ALA A 175 5.59 -21.43 -0.96
CA ALA A 175 5.58 -22.15 0.31
C ALA A 175 5.49 -21.22 1.54
N GLY A 176 6.34 -20.18 1.59
CA GLY A 176 6.33 -19.17 2.65
C GLY A 176 4.98 -18.44 2.78
N ALA A 177 4.31 -18.12 1.67
CA ALA A 177 2.99 -17.49 1.69
C ALA A 177 1.90 -18.42 2.25
N TYR A 178 1.95 -19.72 1.96
CA TYR A 178 1.05 -20.70 2.59
C TYR A 178 1.27 -20.76 4.10
N LEU A 179 2.52 -20.88 4.56
CA LEU A 179 2.82 -20.93 5.99
C LEU A 179 2.40 -19.63 6.69
N ALA A 180 2.66 -18.47 6.07
CA ALA A 180 2.23 -17.19 6.61
C ALA A 180 0.71 -17.05 6.70
N ARG A 181 -0.02 -17.53 5.69
CA ARG A 181 -1.49 -17.59 5.72
C ARG A 181 -1.99 -18.54 6.79
N ALA A 182 -1.30 -19.68 7.00
CA ALA A 182 -1.63 -20.63 8.05
C ALA A 182 -1.59 -19.98 9.44
N VAL A 183 -0.53 -19.21 9.70
CA VAL A 183 -0.34 -18.44 10.92
C VAL A 183 -1.44 -17.38 11.09
N ALA A 184 -1.74 -16.60 10.05
CA ALA A 184 -2.79 -15.59 10.10
C ALA A 184 -4.17 -16.22 10.39
N ARG A 185 -4.49 -17.36 9.75
CA ARG A 185 -5.71 -18.15 10.03
C ARG A 185 -5.77 -18.66 11.46
N TYR A 186 -4.65 -19.15 11.98
CA TYR A 186 -4.57 -19.61 13.37
C TYR A 186 -4.89 -18.49 14.36
N GLN A 187 -4.35 -17.28 14.14
CA GLN A 187 -4.65 -16.11 14.98
C GLN A 187 -6.09 -15.60 14.81
N LEU A 188 -6.76 -15.94 13.71
CA LEU A 188 -8.20 -15.73 13.49
C LEU A 188 -9.06 -16.90 14.01
N PHE A 189 -8.49 -17.84 14.76
CA PHE A 189 -9.13 -19.04 15.28
C PHE A 189 -9.63 -20.04 14.22
N ASP A 190 -9.19 -19.90 12.96
CA ASP A 190 -9.41 -20.87 11.89
C ASP A 190 -8.33 -21.96 11.94
N ARG A 191 -8.49 -22.89 12.89
CA ARG A 191 -7.56 -24.01 13.09
C ARG A 191 -7.52 -24.96 11.88
N GLN A 192 -8.65 -25.21 11.25
CA GLN A 192 -8.75 -26.15 10.14
C GLN A 192 -8.06 -25.59 8.90
N GLY A 193 -8.34 -24.33 8.53
CA GLY A 193 -7.69 -23.67 7.41
C GLY A 193 -6.20 -23.43 7.66
N ALA A 194 -5.80 -23.17 8.91
CA ALA A 194 -4.39 -23.11 9.30
C ALA A 194 -3.67 -24.44 9.07
N PHE A 195 -4.29 -25.57 9.47
CA PHE A 195 -3.71 -26.89 9.30
C PHE A 195 -3.52 -27.26 7.83
N GLN A 196 -4.54 -26.99 7.00
CA GLN A 196 -4.48 -27.23 5.55
C GLN A 196 -3.35 -26.44 4.88
N ASP A 197 -3.22 -25.15 5.21
CA ASP A 197 -2.17 -24.30 4.65
C ASP A 197 -0.78 -24.74 5.12
N ALA A 198 -0.64 -25.15 6.38
CA ALA A 198 0.63 -25.64 6.91
C ALA A 198 1.08 -26.94 6.21
N GLN A 199 0.17 -27.87 5.95
CA GLN A 199 0.46 -29.09 5.18
C GLN A 199 0.85 -28.77 3.72
N ALA A 200 0.17 -27.80 3.09
CA ALA A 200 0.54 -27.34 1.77
C ALA A 200 1.95 -26.74 1.75
N ALA A 201 2.28 -25.91 2.74
CA ALA A 201 3.60 -25.32 2.89
C ALA A 201 4.69 -26.39 3.08
N GLU A 202 4.50 -27.36 3.97
CA GLU A 202 5.45 -28.47 4.20
C GLU A 202 5.76 -29.22 2.90
N LYS A 203 4.72 -29.58 2.14
CA LYS A 203 4.87 -30.27 0.86
C LYS A 203 5.67 -29.43 -0.14
N LEU A 204 5.38 -28.13 -0.22
CA LEU A 204 6.08 -27.22 -1.13
C LEU A 204 7.55 -27.02 -0.72
N PHE A 205 7.84 -26.81 0.56
CA PHE A 205 9.22 -26.72 1.06
C PHE A 205 10.00 -28.01 0.81
N THR A 206 9.36 -29.17 0.97
CA THR A 206 9.96 -30.47 0.60
C THR A 206 10.34 -30.52 -0.87
N ASN A 207 9.44 -30.12 -1.76
CA ASN A 207 9.73 -30.06 -3.20
C ASN A 207 10.84 -29.06 -3.55
N GLN A 208 11.01 -28.03 -2.73
CA GLN A 208 12.02 -26.97 -2.88
C GLN A 208 13.35 -27.31 -2.19
N ASN A 209 13.45 -28.46 -1.50
CA ASN A 209 14.59 -28.84 -0.66
C ASN A 209 14.92 -27.80 0.43
N ASP A 210 13.92 -27.08 0.93
CA ASP A 210 14.06 -26.09 1.99
C ASP A 210 13.91 -26.77 3.36
N GLY A 211 15.03 -27.19 3.94
CA GLY A 211 15.05 -27.91 5.22
C GLY A 211 14.50 -27.08 6.39
N ASP A 212 14.79 -25.79 6.42
CA ASP A 212 14.33 -24.89 7.49
C ASP A 212 12.82 -24.67 7.37
N GLY A 213 12.32 -24.47 6.15
CA GLY A 213 10.89 -24.38 5.85
C GLY A 213 10.12 -25.64 6.25
N ILE A 214 10.66 -26.83 5.96
CA ILE A 214 10.08 -28.12 6.36
C ILE A 214 9.96 -28.22 7.88
N GLN A 215 11.06 -27.97 8.61
CA GLN A 215 11.07 -28.04 10.08
C GLN A 215 10.06 -27.06 10.68
N THR A 216 9.99 -25.86 10.12
CA THR A 216 9.06 -24.82 10.53
C THR A 216 7.61 -25.22 10.34
N ALA A 217 7.26 -25.72 9.15
CA ALA A 217 5.91 -26.19 8.88
C ALA A 217 5.51 -27.37 9.78
N GLN A 218 6.40 -28.35 9.98
CA GLN A 218 6.16 -29.51 10.84
C GLN A 218 5.94 -29.12 12.31
N ALA A 219 6.77 -28.23 12.83
CA ALA A 219 6.61 -27.71 14.20
C ALA A 219 5.26 -27.00 14.37
N PHE A 220 4.83 -26.22 13.37
CA PHE A 220 3.54 -25.54 13.41
C PHE A 220 2.36 -26.53 13.31
N ILE A 221 2.44 -27.53 12.43
CA ILE A 221 1.44 -28.61 12.31
C ILE A 221 1.26 -29.32 13.67
N LYS A 222 2.37 -29.67 14.33
CA LYS A 222 2.34 -30.29 15.67
C LYS A 222 1.63 -29.40 16.69
N GLN A 223 1.91 -28.09 16.68
CA GLN A 223 1.23 -27.12 17.55
C GLN A 223 -0.27 -27.03 17.29
N LEU A 224 -0.71 -27.18 16.05
CA LEU A 224 -2.12 -27.17 15.69
C LEU A 224 -2.87 -28.40 16.19
N GLN A 225 -2.19 -29.53 16.33
CA GLN A 225 -2.77 -30.81 16.80
C GLN A 225 -2.81 -30.95 18.33
N THR A 226 -2.01 -30.18 19.06
CA THR A 226 -2.00 -30.22 20.54
C THR A 226 -3.36 -29.77 21.10
N PRO A 227 -4.06 -30.60 21.90
CA PRO A 227 -5.34 -30.23 22.52
C PRO A 227 -5.18 -29.01 23.44
N GLN A 228 -6.14 -28.06 23.38
CA GLN A 228 -6.13 -26.87 24.24
C GLN A 228 -6.18 -27.19 25.74
N THR A 229 -6.63 -28.40 26.11
CA THR A 229 -6.78 -28.88 27.48
C THR A 229 -5.55 -29.61 28.01
N ALA A 230 -4.53 -29.86 27.18
CA ALA A 230 -3.27 -30.41 27.66
C ALA A 230 -2.59 -29.32 28.50
N GLN A 231 -2.49 -29.52 29.82
CA GLN A 231 -1.64 -28.71 30.67
C GLN A 231 -0.29 -28.57 29.98
N LEU A 232 0.13 -27.32 29.76
CA LEU A 232 1.46 -26.99 29.25
C LEU A 232 2.47 -27.66 30.17
N ASP A 233 3.07 -28.76 29.70
CA ASP A 233 4.20 -29.39 30.38
C ASP A 233 5.36 -28.37 30.35
N PRO A 234 5.75 -27.78 31.49
CA PRO A 234 6.74 -26.70 31.52
C PRO A 234 8.13 -27.15 31.02
N GLY A 235 8.36 -28.46 30.92
CA GLY A 235 9.60 -29.04 30.46
C GLY A 235 9.70 -29.28 28.95
N LYS A 236 8.63 -29.04 28.16
CA LYS A 236 8.65 -29.22 26.70
C LYS A 236 8.65 -27.87 25.97
N PRO A 237 9.60 -27.61 25.05
CA PRO A 237 9.58 -26.40 24.25
C PRO A 237 8.26 -26.30 23.48
N SER A 238 7.55 -25.19 23.67
CA SER A 238 6.41 -24.81 22.85
C SER A 238 6.88 -24.36 21.47
N PHE A 239 5.94 -24.29 20.52
CA PHE A 239 6.22 -23.68 19.21
C PHE A 239 6.82 -22.27 19.32
N MET A 240 6.40 -21.49 20.32
CA MET A 240 6.93 -20.14 20.54
C MET A 240 8.35 -20.15 21.12
N ASP A 241 8.73 -21.20 21.87
CA ASP A 241 10.08 -21.35 22.39
C ASP A 241 11.10 -21.68 21.28
N PHE A 242 10.65 -22.29 20.18
CA PHE A 242 11.50 -22.62 19.04
C PHE A 242 11.65 -21.46 18.05
N PHE A 243 10.59 -20.67 17.80
CA PHE A 243 10.62 -19.59 16.81
C PHE A 243 10.68 -18.18 17.39
N GLY A 244 10.68 -18.05 18.73
CA GLY A 244 10.73 -16.78 19.47
C GLY A 244 9.42 -15.99 19.41
N SER A 245 8.94 -15.72 18.19
CA SER A 245 7.62 -15.14 17.95
C SER A 245 7.10 -15.53 16.56
N VAL A 246 5.78 -15.52 16.41
CA VAL A 246 5.11 -15.59 15.11
C VAL A 246 5.68 -14.56 14.12
N THR A 247 6.09 -13.39 14.60
CA THR A 247 6.68 -12.33 13.78
C THR A 247 8.00 -12.75 13.14
N SER A 248 8.88 -13.40 13.90
CA SER A 248 10.19 -13.87 13.40
C SER A 248 10.03 -14.94 12.33
N LEU A 249 9.02 -15.81 12.48
CA LEU A 249 8.68 -16.86 11.52
C LEU A 249 8.29 -16.30 10.14
N LEU A 250 7.47 -15.24 10.13
CA LEU A 250 7.00 -14.62 8.90
C LEU A 250 8.10 -13.87 8.14
N LEU A 251 9.06 -13.29 8.88
CA LEU A 251 10.18 -12.56 8.31
C LEU A 251 11.19 -13.49 7.62
N GLN A 252 11.30 -14.75 8.03
CA GLN A 252 12.27 -15.70 7.51
C GLN A 252 12.14 -15.94 5.99
N PHE A 253 10.92 -15.84 5.45
CA PHE A 253 10.64 -16.13 4.04
C PHE A 253 10.45 -14.87 3.19
N LEU A 254 10.88 -13.70 3.69
CA LEU A 254 10.95 -12.51 2.86
C LEU A 254 12.07 -12.67 1.82
N PRO A 255 11.77 -12.40 0.54
CA PRO A 255 12.82 -12.29 -0.47
C PRO A 255 13.59 -10.99 -0.19
N PHE A 256 14.84 -11.10 0.23
CA PHE A 256 15.77 -9.98 0.31
C PHE A 256 16.37 -9.68 -1.05
#